data_AF-A0A258J5X3-F1
#
_entry.id   AF-A0A258J5X3-F1
#
_cell.length_a   1.000
_cell.length_b   1.000
_cell.length_c   1.000
_cell.angle_alpha   90.00
_cell.angle_beta   90.00
_cell.angle_gamma   90.00
#
_symmetry.space_group_name_H-M   'P 1'
#
loop_
_entity.id
_entity.type
_entity.pdbx_description
1 polymer ?
#
loop_
_entity_poly.entity_id
_entity_poly.type
_entity_poly.pdbx_seq_one_letter_code
_entity_poly.pdbx_strand_id
1 'polypeptide(L)'
;WAPDTIAHLLTILPGNKHLWERVSEFGTAVENLYWRRMLAHLLPNTPGADFEFLATKLIEHERAQDAVRILVLGKNIVRDSLLADALEAAADQPLSEGSVEHNATMFQYYVEELLQRLDESGEVSDERVALIEWRYLPVLLHSRRTTLTLHKAMAQLPELFVMVIRTLYKPDPESGLVEKPLAAERNAELLASRAYDLLRSWSLVPGSDGSSVDAAILEEWVEKTRLLCDEIGRRRVGDHCIGQMLAHAPAAENGIWPAKAVREVIKITRNQDLDNGVVQGLFNKRGATWRDPSAGGAPERSLSGQYKSWAREMELEWPRTSAILEQVARMYENHGRAMDDDSERRNW
;
A
#
# COMPACT_ATOMS: atom_id res chain seq x y z
N TRP A 1 -8.66 39.10 32.24
CA TRP A 1 -9.21 39.28 30.88
C TRP A 1 -9.94 38.01 30.47
N ALA A 2 -10.77 38.06 29.42
CA ALA A 2 -11.40 36.85 28.91
C ALA A 2 -10.33 35.87 28.38
N PRO A 3 -10.47 34.55 28.56
CA PRO A 3 -9.48 33.56 28.09
C PRO A 3 -9.14 33.70 26.61
N ASP A 4 -10.15 34.02 25.80
CA ASP A 4 -10.02 34.25 24.35
C ASP A 4 -9.06 35.40 24.01
N THR A 5 -9.16 36.53 24.73
CA THR A 5 -8.30 37.69 24.55
C THR A 5 -6.85 37.38 24.94
N ILE A 6 -6.65 36.63 26.02
CA ILE A 6 -5.31 36.23 26.48
C ILE A 6 -4.69 35.30 25.43
N ALA A 7 -5.41 34.27 24.99
CA ALA A 7 -4.91 33.35 23.96
C ALA A 7 -4.55 34.08 22.67
N HIS A 8 -5.39 35.03 22.22
CA HIS A 8 -5.10 35.84 21.04
C HIS A 8 -3.82 36.67 21.19
N LEU A 9 -3.62 37.33 22.34
CA LEU A 9 -2.40 38.09 22.60
C LEU A 9 -1.15 37.18 22.63
N LEU A 10 -1.26 35.99 23.22
CA LEU A 10 -0.16 35.02 23.23
C LEU A 10 0.21 34.54 21.83
N THR A 11 -0.75 34.42 20.89
CA THR A 11 -0.45 34.03 19.50
C THR A 11 0.30 35.08 18.69
N ILE A 12 0.31 36.34 19.13
CA ILE A 12 1.06 37.44 18.47
C ILE A 12 2.53 37.44 18.91
N LEU A 13 2.83 36.90 20.10
CA LEU A 13 4.20 36.81 20.61
C LEU A 13 5.02 35.78 19.80
N PRO A 14 6.34 35.98 19.68
CA PRO A 14 7.20 35.01 18.99
C PRO A 14 7.14 33.66 19.71
N GLY A 15 6.71 32.62 18.98
CA GLY A 15 6.66 31.26 19.47
C GLY A 15 8.06 30.75 19.79
N ASN A 16 8.35 30.57 21.08
CA ASN A 16 9.58 29.95 21.57
C ASN A 16 9.24 29.09 22.80
N LYS A 17 10.17 28.22 23.18
CA LYS A 17 9.99 27.30 24.30
C LYS A 17 9.58 27.99 25.61
N HIS A 18 10.18 29.13 25.92
CA HIS A 18 9.86 29.88 27.15
C HIS A 18 8.40 30.36 27.18
N LEU A 19 7.86 30.79 26.04
CA LEU A 19 6.44 31.11 25.94
C LEU A 19 5.60 29.83 26.13
N TRP A 20 5.93 28.77 25.39
CA TRP A 20 5.13 27.55 25.36
C TRP A 20 5.03 26.84 26.71
N GLU A 21 6.11 26.79 27.50
CA GLU A 21 6.11 26.21 28.84
C GLU A 21 5.17 26.95 29.80
N ARG A 22 5.00 28.27 29.60
CA ARG A 22 4.23 29.14 30.49
C ARG A 22 2.79 29.36 30.04
N VAL A 23 2.40 28.92 28.85
CA VAL A 23 1.00 29.00 28.38
C VAL A 23 0.05 28.32 29.38
N SER A 24 0.48 27.20 29.96
CA SER A 24 -0.28 26.45 30.98
C SER A 24 -0.54 27.26 32.26
N GLU A 25 0.32 28.23 32.60
CA GLU A 25 0.18 29.11 33.77
C GLU A 25 -1.07 30.01 33.67
N PHE A 26 -1.57 30.28 32.45
CA PHE A 26 -2.76 31.11 32.21
C PHE A 26 -4.09 30.33 32.28
N GLY A 27 -4.03 29.03 32.60
CA GLY A 27 -5.19 28.15 32.79
C GLY A 27 -5.57 27.35 31.54
N THR A 28 -6.24 26.22 31.77
CA THR A 28 -6.55 25.21 30.73
C THR A 28 -7.37 25.75 29.56
N ALA A 29 -8.26 26.71 29.80
CA ALA A 29 -9.05 27.34 28.74
C ALA A 29 -8.17 28.20 27.80
N VAL A 30 -7.19 28.93 28.35
CA VAL A 30 -6.26 29.74 27.55
C VAL A 30 -5.30 28.84 26.78
N GLU A 31 -4.78 27.80 27.43
CA GLU A 31 -3.88 26.83 26.82
C GLU A 31 -4.52 26.15 25.60
N ASN A 32 -5.72 25.60 25.75
CA ASN A 32 -6.45 24.98 24.64
C ASN A 32 -6.68 25.96 23.48
N LEU A 33 -7.08 27.20 23.77
CA LEU A 33 -7.32 28.21 22.73
C LEU A 33 -6.02 28.64 22.03
N TYR A 34 -4.92 28.76 22.78
CA TYR A 34 -3.61 29.07 22.22
C TYR A 34 -3.14 27.98 21.26
N TRP A 35 -3.09 26.72 21.72
CA TRP A 35 -2.59 25.62 20.91
C TRP A 35 -3.48 25.31 19.71
N ARG A 36 -4.79 25.55 19.79
CA ARG A 36 -5.69 25.42 18.62
C ARG A 36 -5.46 26.50 17.56
N ARG A 37 -5.01 27.70 17.95
CA ARG A 37 -4.92 28.86 17.04
C ARG A 37 -3.51 29.20 16.57
N MET A 38 -2.49 28.82 17.32
CA MET A 38 -1.13 29.25 17.03
C MET A 38 -0.69 28.77 15.64
N LEU A 39 0.02 29.61 14.90
CA LEU A 39 0.66 29.18 13.67
C LEU A 39 1.93 28.42 14.03
N ALA A 40 1.96 27.14 13.68
CA ALA A 40 3.07 26.25 13.99
C ALA A 40 4.21 26.50 12.98
N HIS A 41 4.88 27.64 13.14
CA HIS A 41 6.07 28.04 12.42
C HIS A 41 7.27 27.98 13.36
N LEU A 42 8.35 27.37 12.89
CA LEU A 42 9.61 27.31 13.62
C LEU A 42 10.62 28.26 13.00
N LEU A 43 11.44 28.87 13.86
CA LEU A 43 12.57 29.67 13.43
C LEU A 43 13.69 28.77 12.90
N PRO A 44 14.52 29.25 11.96
CA PRO A 44 15.76 28.55 11.59
C PRO A 44 16.63 28.25 12.82
N ASN A 45 17.28 27.09 12.85
CA ASN A 45 18.14 26.62 13.95
C ASN A 45 17.43 26.31 15.29
N THR A 46 16.13 26.02 15.26
CA THR A 46 15.41 25.53 16.44
C THR A 46 16.02 24.20 16.94
N PRO A 47 16.33 24.05 18.25
CA PRO A 47 16.86 22.79 18.80
C PRO A 47 15.87 21.62 18.71
N GLY A 48 16.37 20.38 18.63
CA GLY A 48 15.54 19.17 18.56
C GLY A 48 14.54 19.04 19.73
N ALA A 49 14.96 19.40 20.94
CA ALA A 49 14.07 19.39 22.11
C ALA A 49 12.86 20.33 21.97
N ASP A 50 13.01 21.44 21.24
CA ASP A 50 11.93 22.41 21.01
C ASP A 50 10.98 21.89 19.92
N PHE A 51 11.51 21.18 18.91
CA PHE A 51 10.69 20.43 17.94
C PHE A 51 9.84 19.37 18.63
N GLU A 52 10.45 18.55 19.49
CA GLU A 52 9.75 17.49 20.21
C GLU A 52 8.66 18.04 21.12
N PHE A 53 8.97 19.11 21.86
CA PHE A 53 8.00 19.78 22.72
C PHE A 53 6.81 20.30 21.92
N LEU A 54 7.08 21.03 20.83
CA LEU A 54 6.03 21.60 19.98
C LEU A 54 5.16 20.50 19.35
N ALA A 55 5.78 19.46 18.78
CA ALA A 55 5.05 18.35 18.17
C ALA A 55 4.17 17.62 19.19
N THR A 56 4.69 17.35 20.39
CA THR A 56 3.92 16.71 21.48
C THR A 56 2.71 17.55 21.85
N LYS A 57 2.88 18.87 22.03
CA LYS A 57 1.77 19.78 22.35
C LYS A 57 0.73 19.86 21.23
N LEU A 58 1.16 19.86 19.98
CA LEU A 58 0.22 19.83 18.84
C LEU A 58 -0.61 18.54 18.81
N ILE A 59 0.01 17.38 19.10
CA ILE A 59 -0.71 16.10 19.19
C ILE A 59 -1.74 16.12 20.33
N GLU A 60 -1.36 16.60 21.52
CA GLU A 60 -2.23 16.73 22.70
C GLU A 60 -3.48 17.59 22.43
N HIS A 61 -3.38 18.57 21.54
CA HIS A 61 -4.45 19.51 21.21
C HIS A 61 -5.12 19.26 19.84
N GLU A 62 -5.16 18.00 19.39
CA GLU A 62 -5.86 17.56 18.15
C GLU A 62 -5.31 18.18 16.85
N ARG A 63 -4.00 18.47 16.81
CA ARG A 63 -3.30 19.05 15.65
C ARG A 63 -2.13 18.19 15.17
N ALA A 64 -2.26 16.87 15.21
CA ALA A 64 -1.19 15.96 14.82
C ALA A 64 -0.74 16.11 13.35
N GLN A 65 -1.59 16.60 12.43
CA GLN A 65 -1.15 16.91 11.05
C GLN A 65 -0.13 18.06 10.99
N ASP A 66 -0.28 19.07 11.85
CA ASP A 66 0.73 20.13 11.99
C ASP A 66 2.02 19.59 12.62
N ALA A 67 1.90 18.64 13.56
CA ALA A 67 3.05 17.95 14.14
C ALA A 67 3.82 17.19 13.05
N VAL A 68 3.15 16.40 12.21
CA VAL A 68 3.76 15.70 11.06
C VAL A 68 4.50 16.68 10.14
N ARG A 69 3.87 17.80 9.77
CA ARG A 69 4.49 18.85 8.95
C ARG A 69 5.76 19.41 9.57
N ILE A 70 5.75 19.67 10.88
CA ILE A 70 6.92 20.22 11.60
C ILE A 70 8.03 19.18 11.74
N LEU A 71 7.68 17.94 12.05
CA LEU A 71 8.64 16.87 12.29
C LEU A 71 9.48 16.55 11.05
N VAL A 72 8.92 16.70 9.85
CA VAL A 72 9.69 16.61 8.60
C VAL A 72 10.80 17.65 8.52
N LEU A 73 10.55 18.88 8.99
CA LEU A 73 11.57 19.93 9.04
C LEU A 73 12.65 19.63 10.10
N GLY A 74 12.28 18.85 11.12
CA GLY A 74 13.17 18.43 12.19
C GLY A 74 14.32 17.55 11.69
N LYS A 75 14.20 16.79 10.60
CA LYS A 75 15.25 15.83 10.17
C LYS A 75 15.77 15.02 11.38
N ASN A 76 17.04 14.64 11.42
CA ASN A 76 17.62 13.68 12.38
C ASN A 76 17.78 14.18 13.83
N ILE A 77 17.21 15.32 14.23
CA ILE A 77 17.33 15.86 15.60
C ILE A 77 16.13 15.51 16.51
N VAL A 78 15.21 14.68 16.04
CA VAL A 78 14.00 14.26 16.78
C VAL A 78 13.96 12.74 16.92
N ARG A 79 13.43 12.20 18.01
CA ARG A 79 13.25 10.75 18.19
C ARG A 79 12.28 10.13 17.18
N ASP A 80 12.62 8.95 16.67
CA ASP A 80 11.82 8.22 15.68
C ASP A 80 10.49 7.71 16.27
N SER A 81 10.46 7.39 17.57
CA SER A 81 9.22 7.09 18.30
C SER A 81 8.18 8.20 18.22
N LEU A 82 8.60 9.48 18.30
CA LEU A 82 7.69 10.61 18.20
C LEU A 82 7.14 10.79 16.77
N LEU A 83 7.92 10.43 15.75
CA LEU A 83 7.42 10.44 14.37
C LEU A 83 6.29 9.43 14.20
N ALA A 84 6.47 8.22 14.74
CA ALA A 84 5.46 7.18 14.72
C ALA A 84 4.20 7.61 15.51
N ASP A 85 4.38 8.18 16.71
CA ASP A 85 3.26 8.72 17.52
C ASP A 85 2.49 9.82 16.76
N ALA A 86 3.19 10.72 16.07
CA ALA A 86 2.59 11.79 15.29
C ALA A 86 1.80 11.29 14.08
N LEU A 87 2.34 10.30 13.35
CA LEU A 87 1.64 9.66 12.23
C LEU A 87 0.39 8.91 12.71
N GLU A 88 0.50 8.17 13.81
CA GLU A 88 -0.65 7.48 14.40
C GLU A 88 -1.74 8.45 14.85
N ALA A 89 -1.37 9.53 15.56
CA ALA A 89 -2.33 10.53 15.99
C ALA A 89 -2.96 11.27 14.79
N ALA A 90 -2.18 11.60 13.76
CA ALA A 90 -2.66 12.35 12.59
C ALA A 90 -3.64 11.55 11.72
N ALA A 91 -3.60 10.23 11.76
CA ALA A 91 -4.57 9.38 11.08
C ALA A 91 -5.88 9.15 11.88
N ASP A 92 -5.91 9.44 13.18
CA ASP A 92 -7.13 9.32 14.03
C ASP A 92 -7.84 10.66 14.24
N GLN A 93 -7.08 11.76 14.24
CA GLN A 93 -7.59 13.09 14.51
C GLN A 93 -8.31 13.70 13.30
N PRO A 94 -9.34 14.55 13.52
CA PRO A 94 -10.04 15.24 12.45
C PRO A 94 -9.11 16.20 11.70
N LEU A 95 -9.43 16.46 10.43
CA LEU A 95 -8.76 17.51 9.65
C LEU A 95 -8.94 18.87 10.35
N SER A 96 -7.84 19.57 10.57
CA SER A 96 -7.86 20.91 11.16
C SER A 96 -8.64 21.89 10.28
N GLU A 97 -9.55 22.68 10.86
CA GLU A 97 -10.29 23.73 10.16
C GLU A 97 -9.30 24.78 9.60
N GLY A 98 -9.04 24.71 8.29
CA GLY A 98 -8.12 25.63 7.59
C GLY A 98 -7.10 24.97 6.65
N SER A 99 -7.02 23.63 6.60
CA SER A 99 -5.98 22.92 5.84
C SER A 99 -6.43 22.32 4.49
N VAL A 100 -7.68 22.52 4.06
CA VAL A 100 -8.44 21.49 3.33
C VAL A 100 -8.05 21.22 1.87
N GLU A 101 -7.45 22.14 1.09
CA GLU A 101 -7.27 21.87 -0.37
C GLU A 101 -5.84 22.05 -0.92
N HIS A 102 -5.04 23.00 -0.43
CA HIS A 102 -3.65 23.18 -0.91
C HIS A 102 -2.63 22.25 -0.22
N ASN A 103 -3.03 21.48 0.81
CA ASN A 103 -2.11 20.72 1.65
C ASN A 103 -2.08 19.21 1.39
N ALA A 104 -2.99 18.62 0.61
CA ALA A 104 -3.05 17.15 0.48
C ALA A 104 -1.76 16.56 -0.12
N THR A 105 -1.25 17.14 -1.21
CA THR A 105 0.02 16.72 -1.84
C THR A 105 1.22 16.97 -0.93
N MET A 106 1.24 18.09 -0.21
CA MET A 106 2.31 18.39 0.75
C MET A 106 2.29 17.44 1.94
N PHE A 107 1.10 17.10 2.43
CA PHE A 107 0.92 16.15 3.52
C PHE A 107 1.31 14.74 3.12
N GLN A 108 0.97 14.30 1.90
CA GLN A 108 1.49 13.06 1.32
C GLN A 108 3.02 13.06 1.33
N TYR A 109 3.66 14.12 0.84
CA TYR A 109 5.11 14.26 0.90
C TYR A 109 5.64 14.16 2.34
N TYR A 110 4.99 14.79 3.31
CA TYR A 110 5.41 14.71 4.71
C TYR A 110 5.35 13.29 5.27
N VAL A 111 4.24 12.57 5.03
CA VAL A 111 4.09 11.18 5.44
C VAL A 111 5.14 10.29 4.79
N GLU A 112 5.40 10.47 3.49
CA GLU A 112 6.45 9.74 2.77
C GLU A 112 7.82 9.91 3.40
N GLU A 113 8.23 11.15 3.67
CA GLU A 113 9.56 11.44 4.22
C GLU A 113 9.73 10.90 5.65
N LEU A 114 8.68 10.97 6.49
CA LEU A 114 8.73 10.40 7.83
C LEU A 114 8.80 8.87 7.79
N LEU A 115 7.99 8.21 6.96
CA LEU A 115 8.05 6.75 6.82
C LEU A 115 9.38 6.27 6.23
N GLN A 116 9.92 7.00 5.25
CA GLN A 116 11.25 6.72 4.69
C GLN A 116 12.32 6.75 5.76
N ARG A 117 12.26 7.74 6.63
CA ARG A 117 13.17 7.83 7.76
C ARG A 117 13.00 6.68 8.75
N LEU A 118 11.76 6.30 9.06
CA LEU A 118 11.51 5.16 9.95
C LEU A 118 12.13 3.87 9.39
N ASP A 119 11.99 3.61 8.09
CA ASP A 119 12.61 2.45 7.44
C ASP A 119 14.16 2.48 7.52
N GLU A 120 14.77 3.66 7.32
CA GLU A 120 16.23 3.82 7.33
C GLU A 120 16.82 3.67 8.74
N SER A 121 16.08 4.10 9.76
CA SER A 121 16.52 4.04 11.16
C SER A 121 16.54 2.61 11.72
N GLY A 122 15.51 1.82 11.38
CA GLY A 122 15.23 0.53 12.04
C GLY A 122 14.94 0.63 13.54
N GLU A 123 14.74 1.82 14.12
CA GLU A 123 14.48 1.99 15.56
C GLU A 123 13.04 1.62 15.94
N VAL A 124 12.11 1.75 14.99
CA VAL A 124 10.70 1.38 15.13
C VAL A 124 10.46 0.01 14.51
N SER A 125 9.68 -0.84 15.18
CA SER A 125 9.41 -2.19 14.69
C SER A 125 8.65 -2.18 13.36
N ASP A 126 8.99 -3.12 12.47
CA ASP A 126 8.32 -3.33 11.18
C ASP A 126 6.81 -3.50 11.34
N GLU A 127 6.36 -4.17 12.41
CA GLU A 127 4.93 -4.33 12.72
C GLU A 127 4.24 -2.98 12.93
N ARG A 128 4.87 -2.07 13.69
CA ARG A 128 4.33 -0.74 13.94
C ARG A 128 4.31 0.09 12.66
N VAL A 129 5.38 0.04 11.87
CA VAL A 129 5.44 0.73 10.57
C VAL A 129 4.35 0.21 9.62
N ALA A 130 4.16 -1.11 9.54
CA ALA A 130 3.12 -1.71 8.71
C ALA A 130 1.70 -1.26 9.11
N LEU A 131 1.42 -1.13 10.41
CA LEU A 131 0.14 -0.59 10.91
C LEU A 131 -0.06 0.87 10.54
N ILE A 132 1.00 1.68 10.58
CA ILE A 132 0.96 3.08 10.12
C ILE A 132 0.68 3.11 8.61
N GLU A 133 1.43 2.35 7.81
CA GLU A 133 1.25 2.27 6.37
C GLU A 133 -0.17 1.81 5.98
N TRP A 134 -0.76 0.86 6.72
CA TRP A 134 -2.15 0.44 6.52
C TRP A 134 -3.14 1.61 6.64
N ARG A 135 -2.93 2.49 7.62
CA ARG A 135 -3.80 3.65 7.86
C ARG A 135 -3.65 4.70 6.77
N TYR A 136 -2.42 4.86 6.27
CA TYR A 136 -2.05 5.80 5.22
C TYR A 136 -2.11 5.23 3.80
N LEU A 137 -2.55 4.00 3.62
CA LEU A 137 -2.50 3.33 2.32
C LEU A 137 -3.09 4.16 1.16
N PRO A 138 -4.28 4.81 1.28
CA PRO A 138 -4.81 5.64 0.20
C PRO A 138 -3.90 6.80 -0.22
N VAL A 139 -3.13 7.33 0.74
CA VAL A 139 -2.12 8.38 0.50
C VAL A 139 -0.85 7.80 -0.14
N LEU A 140 -0.48 6.57 0.22
CA LEU A 140 0.74 5.91 -0.24
C LEU A 140 0.63 5.26 -1.63
N LEU A 141 -0.57 4.95 -2.13
CA LEU A 141 -0.75 4.26 -3.43
C LEU A 141 -0.12 4.96 -4.63
N HIS A 142 -0.06 6.29 -4.60
CA HIS A 142 0.51 7.12 -5.66
C HIS A 142 1.81 7.80 -5.20
N SER A 143 2.41 7.28 -4.14
CA SER A 143 3.67 7.79 -3.60
C SER A 143 4.87 7.29 -4.39
N ARG A 144 6.02 7.91 -4.14
CA ARG A 144 7.32 7.44 -4.65
C ARG A 144 7.81 6.17 -3.95
N ARG A 145 7.17 5.76 -2.85
CA ARG A 145 7.55 4.56 -2.08
C ARG A 145 6.99 3.31 -2.77
N THR A 146 7.87 2.56 -3.41
CA THR A 146 7.50 1.39 -4.22
C THR A 146 7.37 0.09 -3.41
N THR A 147 8.07 -0.02 -2.28
CA THR A 147 8.01 -1.19 -1.40
C THR A 147 7.59 -0.74 -0.02
N LEU A 148 6.38 -1.13 0.38
CA LEU A 148 5.86 -0.86 1.71
C LEU A 148 6.33 -1.95 2.69
N THR A 149 6.58 -1.59 3.94
CA THR A 149 6.81 -2.55 5.02
C THR A 149 5.58 -3.46 5.20
N LEU A 150 4.38 -2.95 4.95
CA LEU A 150 3.14 -3.70 4.85
C LEU A 150 3.17 -4.76 3.72
N HIS A 151 3.85 -4.47 2.60
CA HIS A 151 4.08 -5.46 1.54
C HIS A 151 5.06 -6.55 1.96
N LYS A 152 6.02 -6.25 2.84
CA LYS A 152 6.87 -7.30 3.42
C LYS A 152 6.08 -8.14 4.42
N ALA A 153 5.27 -7.50 5.27
CA ALA A 153 4.48 -8.16 6.28
C ALA A 153 3.52 -9.22 5.70
N MET A 154 2.78 -8.91 4.64
CA MET A 154 1.84 -9.91 4.05
C MET A 154 2.60 -11.02 3.26
N ALA A 155 3.85 -10.79 2.83
CA ALA A 155 4.69 -11.77 2.17
C ALA A 155 5.30 -12.75 3.18
N GLN A 156 5.45 -12.31 4.43
CA GLN A 156 5.94 -13.11 5.55
C GLN A 156 4.79 -13.80 6.32
N LEU A 157 3.62 -13.16 6.39
CA LEU A 157 2.47 -13.61 7.19
C LEU A 157 1.26 -13.94 6.32
N PRO A 158 1.06 -15.23 5.95
CA PRO A 158 -0.15 -15.73 5.28
C PRO A 158 -1.47 -15.25 5.90
N GLU A 159 -1.51 -15.15 7.23
CA GLU A 159 -2.68 -14.75 7.99
C GLU A 159 -3.16 -13.33 7.63
N LEU A 160 -2.23 -12.42 7.36
CA LEU A 160 -2.56 -11.04 6.98
C LEU A 160 -3.18 -11.01 5.58
N PHE A 161 -2.67 -11.81 4.64
CA PHE A 161 -3.28 -11.98 3.33
C PHE A 161 -4.70 -12.56 3.44
N VAL A 162 -4.87 -13.60 4.25
CA VAL A 162 -6.18 -14.24 4.47
C VAL A 162 -7.18 -13.25 5.09
N MET A 163 -6.73 -12.39 6.00
CA MET A 163 -7.55 -11.31 6.57
C MET A 163 -8.04 -10.32 5.51
N VAL A 164 -7.17 -9.94 4.56
CA VAL A 164 -7.54 -9.09 3.41
C VAL A 164 -8.59 -9.79 2.53
N ILE A 165 -8.37 -11.07 2.20
CA ILE A 165 -9.32 -11.87 1.41
C ILE A 165 -10.68 -11.99 2.12
N ARG A 166 -10.66 -12.24 3.44
CA ARG A 166 -11.86 -12.31 4.25
C ARG A 166 -12.67 -11.01 4.23
N THR A 167 -11.97 -9.87 4.25
CA THR A 167 -12.58 -8.54 4.24
C THR A 167 -13.25 -8.23 2.90
N LEU A 168 -12.66 -8.68 1.79
CA LEU A 168 -13.12 -8.34 0.44
C LEU A 168 -14.19 -9.27 -0.13
N TYR A 169 -14.12 -10.55 0.20
CA TYR A 169 -14.94 -11.57 -0.43
C TYR A 169 -15.85 -12.23 0.58
N LYS A 170 -17.03 -12.67 0.13
CA LYS A 170 -17.90 -13.54 0.93
C LYS A 170 -17.40 -14.98 0.86
N PRO A 171 -17.70 -15.84 1.87
CA PRO A 171 -17.47 -17.27 1.73
C PRO A 171 -18.17 -17.82 0.50
N ASP A 172 -17.58 -18.85 -0.12
CA ASP A 172 -18.18 -19.60 -1.20
C ASP A 172 -19.51 -20.22 -0.69
N PRO A 173 -20.62 -20.09 -1.43
CA PRO A 173 -21.88 -20.74 -1.06
C PRO A 173 -21.75 -22.24 -0.79
N GLU A 174 -20.82 -22.93 -1.48
CA GLU A 174 -20.57 -24.36 -1.32
C GLU A 174 -19.86 -24.71 0.00
N SER A 175 -19.24 -23.73 0.67
CA SER A 175 -18.56 -23.94 1.95
C SER A 175 -19.52 -24.17 3.13
N GLY A 176 -20.80 -23.81 2.99
CA GLY A 176 -21.78 -23.87 4.07
C GLY A 176 -21.55 -22.86 5.21
N LEU A 177 -20.54 -21.99 5.11
CA LEU A 177 -20.24 -20.97 6.10
C LEU A 177 -21.12 -19.74 5.90
N VAL A 178 -21.80 -19.32 6.97
CA VAL A 178 -22.60 -18.09 7.00
C VAL A 178 -21.93 -17.12 7.96
N GLU A 179 -21.29 -16.08 7.41
CA GLU A 179 -20.74 -14.99 8.22
C GLU A 179 -21.79 -13.92 8.48
N LYS A 180 -21.88 -13.49 9.74
CA LYS A 180 -22.67 -12.31 10.10
C LYS A 180 -21.96 -11.07 9.56
N PRO A 181 -22.69 -10.04 9.08
CA PRO A 181 -22.08 -8.78 8.70
C PRO A 181 -21.28 -8.22 9.88
N LEU A 182 -20.01 -7.86 9.65
CA LEU A 182 -19.21 -7.12 10.61
C LEU A 182 -19.91 -5.78 10.86
N ALA A 183 -20.47 -5.60 12.05
CA ALA A 183 -21.32 -4.46 12.37
C ALA A 183 -20.52 -3.15 12.50
N ALA A 184 -20.67 -2.29 11.50
CA ALA A 184 -20.77 -0.83 11.48
C ALA A 184 -20.55 -0.43 10.01
N GLU A 185 -21.62 -0.29 9.23
CA GLU A 185 -21.60 -0.15 7.76
C GLU A 185 -20.57 0.89 7.27
N ARG A 186 -20.43 2.00 8.00
CA ARG A 186 -19.51 3.09 7.65
C ARG A 186 -18.02 2.76 7.80
N ASN A 187 -17.64 1.93 8.77
CA ASN A 187 -16.25 1.49 8.92
C ASN A 187 -15.94 0.31 8.01
N ALA A 188 -16.93 -0.52 7.69
CA ALA A 188 -16.78 -1.66 6.80
C ALA A 188 -16.39 -1.23 5.37
N GLU A 189 -17.00 -0.16 4.83
CA GLU A 189 -16.67 0.37 3.51
C GLU A 189 -15.22 0.88 3.43
N LEU A 190 -14.77 1.65 4.43
CA LEU A 190 -13.39 2.16 4.48
C LEU A 190 -12.37 1.03 4.62
N LEU A 191 -12.67 0.02 5.44
CA LEU A 191 -11.83 -1.17 5.59
C LEU A 191 -11.76 -1.98 4.30
N ALA A 192 -12.90 -2.17 3.62
CA ALA A 192 -12.94 -2.86 2.33
C ALA A 192 -12.18 -2.10 1.26
N SER A 193 -12.30 -0.77 1.19
CA SER A 193 -11.54 0.06 0.25
C SER A 193 -10.03 -0.09 0.48
N ARG A 194 -9.57 0.00 1.73
CA ARG A 194 -8.15 -0.18 2.07
C ARG A 194 -7.65 -1.59 1.76
N ALA A 195 -8.45 -2.61 2.09
CA ALA A 195 -8.11 -4.00 1.76
C ALA A 195 -7.99 -4.21 0.25
N TYR A 196 -8.88 -3.58 -0.53
CA TYR A 196 -8.86 -3.64 -1.99
C TYR A 196 -7.62 -2.96 -2.55
N ASP A 197 -7.32 -1.77 -2.06
CA ASP A 197 -6.13 -1.01 -2.43
C ASP A 197 -4.83 -1.75 -2.08
N LEU A 198 -4.80 -2.45 -0.94
CA LEU A 198 -3.66 -3.24 -0.51
C LEU A 198 -3.44 -4.42 -1.46
N LEU A 199 -4.50 -5.18 -1.72
CA LEU A 199 -4.44 -6.32 -2.63
C LEU A 199 -4.04 -5.89 -4.06
N ARG A 200 -4.50 -4.72 -4.52
CA ARG A 200 -4.20 -4.21 -5.87
C ARG A 200 -2.79 -3.64 -6.00
N SER A 201 -2.27 -3.01 -4.94
CA SER A 201 -0.90 -2.48 -4.92
C SER A 201 0.15 -3.54 -4.62
N TRP A 202 -0.27 -4.72 -4.17
CA TRP A 202 0.61 -5.83 -3.82
C TRP A 202 1.39 -6.35 -5.02
N SER A 203 2.72 -6.30 -4.93
CA SER A 203 3.60 -6.84 -5.97
C SER A 203 4.77 -7.68 -5.45
N LEU A 204 4.85 -7.94 -4.14
CA LEU A 204 5.96 -8.69 -3.55
C LEU A 204 5.63 -10.18 -3.47
N VAL A 205 6.45 -11.02 -4.09
CA VAL A 205 6.31 -12.48 -4.00
C VAL A 205 7.01 -12.99 -2.73
N PRO A 206 6.36 -13.83 -1.91
CA PRO A 206 6.99 -14.48 -0.76
C PRO A 206 8.30 -15.17 -1.13
N GLY A 207 9.35 -14.95 -0.32
CA GLY A 207 10.69 -15.48 -0.59
C GLY A 207 11.46 -14.75 -1.69
N SER A 208 10.94 -13.66 -2.26
CA SER A 208 11.66 -12.90 -3.30
C SER A 208 12.56 -11.82 -2.73
N ASP A 209 13.77 -11.71 -3.30
CA ASP A 209 14.70 -10.58 -3.11
C ASP A 209 14.62 -9.53 -4.24
N GLY A 210 13.64 -9.68 -5.14
CA GLY A 210 13.45 -8.86 -6.34
C GLY A 210 14.10 -9.41 -7.61
N SER A 211 15.10 -10.29 -7.48
CA SER A 211 15.80 -10.93 -8.61
C SER A 211 15.54 -12.44 -8.68
N SER A 212 15.45 -13.07 -7.51
CA SER A 212 15.25 -14.49 -7.32
C SER A 212 14.06 -14.73 -6.39
N VAL A 213 13.68 -15.99 -6.25
CA VAL A 213 12.61 -16.44 -5.35
C VAL A 213 13.06 -17.73 -4.67
N ASP A 214 13.09 -17.73 -3.34
CA ASP A 214 13.29 -18.93 -2.55
C ASP A 214 12.06 -19.85 -2.68
N ALA A 215 12.30 -21.05 -3.25
CA ALA A 215 11.24 -22.02 -3.50
C ALA A 215 10.61 -22.56 -2.21
N ALA A 216 11.39 -22.81 -1.16
CA ALA A 216 10.87 -23.39 0.07
C ALA A 216 9.95 -22.39 0.79
N ILE A 217 10.38 -21.13 0.88
CA ILE A 217 9.56 -20.06 1.50
C ILE A 217 8.27 -19.84 0.70
N LEU A 218 8.34 -19.79 -0.63
CA LEU A 218 7.16 -19.59 -1.46
C LEU A 218 6.18 -20.78 -1.34
N GLU A 219 6.67 -22.01 -1.40
CA GLU A 219 5.85 -23.22 -1.29
C GLU A 219 5.14 -23.29 0.06
N GLU A 220 5.86 -23.07 1.17
CA GLU A 220 5.30 -23.05 2.52
C GLU A 220 4.24 -21.96 2.66
N TRP A 221 4.53 -20.75 2.17
CA TRP A 221 3.58 -19.63 2.22
C TRP A 221 2.30 -19.95 1.44
N VAL A 222 2.42 -20.50 0.23
CA VAL A 222 1.27 -20.85 -0.60
C VAL A 222 0.45 -21.98 0.04
N GLU A 223 1.09 -23.05 0.52
CA GLU A 223 0.41 -24.15 1.19
C GLU A 223 -0.40 -23.65 2.39
N LYS A 224 0.26 -22.92 3.30
CA LYS A 224 -0.38 -22.36 4.50
C LYS A 224 -1.52 -21.41 4.17
N THR A 225 -1.32 -20.50 3.21
CA THR A 225 -2.36 -19.55 2.80
C THR A 225 -3.61 -20.26 2.26
N ARG A 226 -3.41 -21.31 1.46
CA ARG A 226 -4.51 -22.09 0.88
C ARG A 226 -5.31 -22.83 1.94
N LEU A 227 -4.63 -23.44 2.92
CA LEU A 227 -5.28 -24.09 4.06
C LEU A 227 -6.15 -23.09 4.84
N LEU A 228 -5.58 -21.93 5.20
CA LEU A 228 -6.31 -20.87 5.91
C LEU A 228 -7.48 -20.30 5.11
N CYS A 229 -7.34 -20.17 3.79
CA CYS A 229 -8.45 -19.74 2.92
C CYS A 229 -9.58 -20.77 2.88
N ASP A 230 -9.26 -22.06 2.90
CA ASP A 230 -10.24 -23.15 2.93
C ASP A 230 -11.04 -23.15 4.24
N GLU A 231 -10.37 -22.96 5.38
CA GLU A 231 -11.00 -22.86 6.71
C GLU A 231 -12.07 -21.75 6.80
N ILE A 232 -11.87 -20.65 6.07
CA ILE A 232 -12.83 -19.54 6.01
C ILE A 232 -13.74 -19.58 4.77
N GLY A 233 -13.76 -20.69 4.04
CA GLY A 233 -14.62 -20.93 2.87
C GLY A 233 -14.30 -20.07 1.66
N ARG A 234 -13.05 -19.62 1.50
CA ARG A 234 -12.61 -18.71 0.43
C ARG A 234 -11.47 -19.28 -0.41
N ARG A 235 -11.33 -20.61 -0.45
CA ARG A 235 -10.25 -21.29 -1.17
C ARG A 235 -10.12 -20.87 -2.63
N ARG A 236 -11.22 -20.85 -3.39
CA ARG A 236 -11.20 -20.52 -4.83
C ARG A 236 -10.72 -19.10 -5.11
N VAL A 237 -11.28 -18.12 -4.40
CA VAL A 237 -10.86 -16.73 -4.54
C VAL A 237 -9.46 -16.48 -3.97
N GLY A 238 -9.08 -17.20 -2.91
CA GLY A 238 -7.74 -17.23 -2.37
C GLY A 238 -6.73 -17.72 -3.41
N ASP A 239 -6.97 -18.88 -4.04
CA ASP A 239 -6.16 -19.45 -5.11
C ASP A 239 -6.03 -18.47 -6.29
N HIS A 240 -7.13 -17.82 -6.68
CA HIS A 240 -7.11 -16.78 -7.72
C HIS A 240 -6.25 -15.56 -7.35
N CYS A 241 -6.34 -15.08 -6.11
CA CYS A 241 -5.53 -13.95 -5.65
C CYS A 241 -4.05 -14.31 -5.48
N ILE A 242 -3.74 -15.54 -5.04
CA ILE A 242 -2.38 -16.09 -5.04
C ILE A 242 -1.82 -16.09 -6.47
N GLY A 243 -2.60 -16.54 -7.45
CA GLY A 243 -2.20 -16.51 -8.85
C GLY A 243 -1.83 -15.10 -9.35
N GLN A 244 -2.63 -14.09 -9.00
CA GLN A 244 -2.33 -12.70 -9.33
C GLN A 244 -1.02 -12.24 -8.72
N MET A 245 -0.74 -12.58 -7.46
CA MET A 245 0.53 -12.29 -6.80
C MET A 245 1.71 -12.96 -7.53
N LEU A 246 1.59 -14.23 -7.93
CA LEU A 246 2.65 -14.96 -8.64
C LEU A 246 3.02 -14.31 -9.98
N ALA A 247 2.11 -13.56 -10.62
CA ALA A 247 2.41 -12.79 -11.84
C ALA A 247 3.50 -11.71 -11.64
N HIS A 248 3.73 -11.28 -10.40
CA HIS A 248 4.76 -10.31 -10.05
C HIS A 248 6.15 -10.92 -9.89
N ALA A 249 6.29 -12.25 -9.94
CA ALA A 249 7.58 -12.91 -9.85
C ALA A 249 8.58 -12.45 -10.92
N PRO A 250 9.89 -12.47 -10.62
CA PRO A 250 10.93 -12.21 -11.60
C PRO A 250 10.97 -13.31 -12.67
N ALA A 251 11.66 -13.01 -13.77
CA ALA A 251 12.02 -14.04 -14.76
C ALA A 251 13.10 -14.97 -14.19
N ALA A 252 13.26 -16.15 -14.78
CA ALA A 252 14.42 -16.99 -14.48
C ALA A 252 15.71 -16.37 -15.07
N GLU A 253 16.87 -16.91 -14.68
CA GLU A 253 18.19 -16.42 -15.14
C GLU A 253 18.34 -16.39 -16.67
N ASN A 254 17.63 -17.28 -17.39
CA ASN A 254 17.60 -17.31 -18.85
C ASN A 254 16.69 -16.25 -19.49
N GLY A 255 16.13 -15.33 -18.69
CA GLY A 255 15.20 -14.29 -19.14
C GLY A 255 13.79 -14.78 -19.44
N ILE A 256 13.48 -16.06 -19.20
CA ILE A 256 12.16 -16.65 -19.44
C ILE A 256 11.35 -16.59 -18.15
N TRP A 257 10.22 -15.89 -18.20
CA TRP A 257 9.28 -15.80 -17.08
C TRP A 257 8.37 -17.05 -17.01
N PRO A 258 8.03 -17.56 -15.81
CA PRO A 258 8.46 -17.10 -14.48
C PRO A 258 9.74 -17.77 -13.98
N ALA A 259 10.28 -17.30 -12.85
CA ALA A 259 11.32 -17.98 -12.07
C ALA A 259 10.93 -19.44 -11.73
N LYS A 260 11.92 -20.33 -11.61
CA LYS A 260 11.70 -21.78 -11.44
C LYS A 260 10.84 -22.12 -10.22
N ALA A 261 11.02 -21.42 -9.09
CA ALA A 261 10.21 -21.59 -7.89
C ALA A 261 8.70 -21.48 -8.16
N VAL A 262 8.29 -20.49 -8.96
CA VAL A 262 6.88 -20.30 -9.34
C VAL A 262 6.38 -21.42 -10.24
N ARG A 263 7.24 -21.96 -11.12
CA ARG A 263 6.87 -23.09 -11.98
C ARG A 263 6.58 -24.35 -11.16
N GLU A 264 7.36 -24.60 -10.11
CA GLU A 264 7.12 -25.72 -9.19
C GLU A 264 5.81 -25.54 -8.42
N VAL A 265 5.55 -24.33 -7.88
CA VAL A 265 4.27 -24.03 -7.20
C VAL A 265 3.07 -24.28 -8.10
N ILE A 266 3.11 -23.80 -9.35
CA ILE A 266 2.04 -24.04 -10.35
C ILE A 266 1.85 -25.55 -10.58
N LYS A 267 2.96 -26.28 -10.78
CA LYS A 267 2.97 -27.72 -11.05
C LYS A 267 2.48 -28.57 -9.86
N ILE A 268 2.78 -28.17 -8.63
CA ILE A 268 2.37 -28.86 -7.41
C ILE A 268 0.92 -28.54 -7.09
N THR A 269 0.53 -27.27 -7.18
CA THR A 269 -0.82 -26.80 -6.79
C THR A 269 -1.91 -27.31 -7.72
N ARG A 270 -1.66 -27.35 -9.04
CA ARG A 270 -2.57 -27.88 -10.06
C ARG A 270 -4.02 -27.35 -9.96
N ASN A 271 -4.19 -26.06 -9.68
CA ASN A 271 -5.50 -25.43 -9.51
C ASN A 271 -5.81 -24.46 -10.67
N GLN A 272 -7.00 -24.58 -11.28
CA GLN A 272 -7.43 -23.72 -12.39
C GLN A 272 -7.70 -22.26 -11.97
N ASP A 273 -8.24 -22.03 -10.77
CA ASP A 273 -8.45 -20.68 -10.23
C ASP A 273 -7.10 -19.97 -10.04
N LEU A 274 -6.08 -20.67 -9.56
CA LEU A 274 -4.71 -20.15 -9.47
C LEU A 274 -4.15 -19.79 -10.85
N ASP A 275 -4.26 -20.70 -11.82
CA ASP A 275 -3.80 -20.46 -13.19
C ASP A 275 -4.47 -19.23 -13.81
N ASN A 276 -5.80 -19.11 -13.64
CA ASN A 276 -6.57 -17.95 -14.12
C ASN A 276 -6.13 -16.65 -13.42
N GLY A 277 -5.82 -16.74 -12.13
CA GLY A 277 -5.22 -15.66 -11.35
C GLY A 277 -3.90 -15.17 -11.96
N VAL A 278 -3.02 -16.09 -12.35
CA VAL A 278 -1.75 -15.75 -13.02
C VAL A 278 -1.98 -15.01 -14.33
N VAL A 279 -2.92 -15.51 -15.16
CA VAL A 279 -3.28 -14.86 -16.44
C VAL A 279 -3.78 -13.43 -16.19
N GLN A 280 -4.68 -13.26 -15.22
CA GLN A 280 -5.22 -11.94 -14.88
C GLN A 280 -4.14 -11.01 -14.30
N GLY A 281 -3.28 -11.53 -13.42
CA GLY A 281 -2.17 -10.77 -12.84
C GLY A 281 -1.21 -10.24 -13.91
N LEU A 282 -0.84 -11.07 -14.89
CA LEU A 282 0.02 -10.65 -16.01
C LEU A 282 -0.64 -9.59 -16.90
N PHE A 283 -1.96 -9.64 -17.07
CA PHE A 283 -2.69 -8.59 -17.77
C PHE A 283 -2.68 -7.28 -16.98
N ASN A 284 -3.03 -7.34 -15.69
CA ASN A 284 -3.13 -6.17 -14.81
C ASN A 284 -1.76 -5.49 -14.61
N LYS A 285 -0.68 -6.27 -14.52
CA LYS A 285 0.70 -5.80 -14.38
C LYS A 285 1.14 -4.88 -15.52
N ARG A 286 0.58 -5.04 -16.72
CA ARG A 286 0.87 -4.17 -17.88
C ARG A 286 0.40 -2.73 -17.66
N GLY A 287 -0.68 -2.55 -16.88
CA GLY A 287 -1.28 -1.24 -16.65
C GLY A 287 -1.86 -0.59 -17.91
N ALA A 288 -2.22 0.68 -17.79
CA ALA A 288 -2.71 1.47 -18.91
C ALA A 288 -1.56 1.85 -19.85
N THR A 289 -1.71 1.56 -21.14
CA THR A 289 -0.74 1.99 -22.16
C THR A 289 -1.33 3.12 -22.99
N TRP A 290 -0.60 4.23 -23.11
CA TRP A 290 -0.86 5.28 -24.10
C TRP A 290 -0.26 4.87 -25.43
N ARG A 291 -0.97 5.10 -26.53
CA ARG A 291 -0.49 4.78 -27.88
C ARG A 291 -1.06 5.74 -28.90
N ASP A 292 -0.38 5.81 -30.04
CA ASP A 292 -0.89 6.50 -31.21
C ASP A 292 -2.21 5.84 -31.69
N PRO A 293 -3.25 6.61 -32.04
CA PRO A 293 -4.52 6.05 -32.52
C PRO A 293 -4.41 5.13 -33.76
N SER A 294 -3.34 5.26 -34.55
CA SER A 294 -3.06 4.45 -35.73
C SER A 294 -2.21 3.21 -35.47
N ALA A 295 -1.72 3.01 -34.23
CA ALA A 295 -0.81 1.92 -33.90
C ALA A 295 -1.44 0.51 -33.93
N GLY A 296 -2.77 0.43 -33.93
CA GLY A 296 -3.53 -0.83 -33.91
C GLY A 296 -3.07 -1.77 -32.79
N GLY A 297 -3.13 -3.07 -33.06
CA GLY A 297 -2.75 -4.17 -32.16
C GLY A 297 -1.31 -4.67 -32.29
N ALA A 298 -0.39 -3.89 -32.86
CA ALA A 298 1.01 -4.30 -33.00
C ALA A 298 1.72 -4.59 -31.66
N PRO A 299 1.58 -3.76 -30.61
CA PRO A 299 2.16 -4.05 -29.30
C PRO A 299 1.66 -5.37 -28.69
N GLU A 300 0.36 -5.62 -28.79
CA GLU A 300 -0.28 -6.84 -28.31
C GLU A 300 0.22 -8.08 -29.06
N ARG A 301 0.43 -7.98 -30.38
CA ARG A 301 1.00 -9.06 -31.19
C ARG A 301 2.45 -9.37 -30.79
N SER A 302 3.25 -8.35 -30.47
CA SER A 302 4.61 -8.55 -29.95
C SER A 302 4.61 -9.32 -28.63
N LEU A 303 3.76 -8.91 -27.68
CA LEU A 303 3.58 -9.61 -26.39
C LEU A 303 3.11 -11.05 -26.60
N SER A 304 2.09 -11.26 -27.45
CA SER A 304 1.60 -12.60 -27.79
C SER A 304 2.73 -13.49 -28.34
N GLY A 305 3.57 -12.95 -29.22
CA GLY A 305 4.75 -13.65 -29.75
C GLY A 305 5.76 -14.03 -28.65
N GLN A 306 6.04 -13.11 -27.73
CA GLN A 306 6.93 -13.37 -26.58
C GLN A 306 6.40 -14.50 -25.70
N TYR A 307 5.11 -14.45 -25.30
CA TYR A 307 4.51 -15.50 -24.48
C TYR A 307 4.44 -16.85 -25.20
N LYS A 308 4.19 -16.88 -26.52
CA LYS A 308 4.27 -18.12 -27.33
C LYS A 308 5.68 -18.70 -27.35
N SER A 309 6.70 -17.85 -27.43
CA SER A 309 8.10 -18.27 -27.37
C SER A 309 8.40 -18.91 -26.02
N TRP A 310 8.07 -18.25 -24.92
CA TRP A 310 8.25 -18.79 -23.58
C TRP A 310 7.47 -20.09 -23.34
N ALA A 311 6.25 -20.21 -23.87
CA ALA A 311 5.45 -21.43 -23.77
C ALA A 311 6.15 -22.64 -24.40
N ARG A 312 6.75 -22.47 -25.59
CA ARG A 312 7.47 -23.54 -26.31
C ARG A 312 8.68 -24.04 -25.54
N GLU A 313 9.46 -23.13 -24.96
CA GLU A 313 10.63 -23.48 -24.13
C GLU A 313 10.22 -24.26 -22.86
N MET A 314 8.96 -24.14 -22.42
CA MET A 314 8.44 -24.78 -21.22
C MET A 314 7.62 -26.05 -21.48
N GLU A 315 7.32 -26.40 -22.72
CA GLU A 315 6.32 -27.41 -23.08
C GLU A 315 6.65 -28.80 -22.50
N LEU A 316 7.92 -29.19 -22.50
CA LEU A 316 8.36 -30.52 -22.07
C LEU A 316 8.47 -30.66 -20.55
N GLU A 317 9.08 -29.68 -19.88
CA GLU A 317 9.36 -29.75 -18.44
C GLU A 317 8.23 -29.17 -17.57
N TRP A 318 7.52 -28.16 -18.08
CA TRP A 318 6.53 -27.36 -17.36
C TRP A 318 5.23 -27.21 -18.15
N PRO A 319 4.54 -28.32 -18.51
CA PRO A 319 3.39 -28.27 -19.42
C PRO A 319 2.25 -27.40 -18.90
N ARG A 320 2.02 -27.34 -17.59
CA ARG A 320 0.98 -26.47 -16.99
C ARG A 320 1.35 -24.99 -17.11
N THR A 321 2.59 -24.63 -16.81
CA THR A 321 3.10 -23.26 -16.99
C THR A 321 3.07 -22.85 -18.46
N SER A 322 3.46 -23.76 -19.36
CA SER A 322 3.34 -23.56 -20.81
C SER A 322 1.90 -23.24 -21.22
N ALA A 323 0.92 -24.02 -20.76
CA ALA A 323 -0.50 -23.77 -21.04
C ALA A 323 -0.99 -22.39 -20.54
N ILE A 324 -0.54 -21.94 -19.36
CA ILE A 324 -0.81 -20.59 -18.85
C ILE A 324 -0.24 -19.53 -19.80
N LEU A 325 1.03 -19.67 -20.20
CA LEU A 325 1.69 -18.74 -21.11
C LEU A 325 0.97 -18.68 -22.47
N GLU A 326 0.51 -19.82 -23.00
CA GLU A 326 -0.32 -19.83 -24.20
C GLU A 326 -1.66 -19.10 -24.01
N GLN A 327 -2.30 -19.26 -22.86
CA GLN A 327 -3.53 -18.55 -22.54
C GLN A 327 -3.32 -17.04 -22.52
N VAL A 328 -2.21 -16.58 -21.92
CA VAL A 328 -1.80 -15.17 -21.93
C VAL A 328 -1.54 -14.69 -23.37
N ALA A 329 -0.88 -15.51 -24.19
CA ALA A 329 -0.64 -15.17 -25.58
C ALA A 329 -1.93 -15.02 -26.38
N ARG A 330 -2.91 -15.91 -26.19
CA ARG A 330 -4.24 -15.83 -26.82
C ARG A 330 -5.01 -14.60 -26.37
N MET A 331 -4.95 -14.27 -25.08
CA MET A 331 -5.55 -13.05 -24.53
C MET A 331 -4.99 -11.80 -25.21
N TYR A 332 -3.66 -11.69 -25.34
CA TYR A 332 -3.06 -10.56 -26.05
C TYR A 332 -3.39 -10.56 -27.55
N GLU A 333 -3.47 -11.72 -28.20
CA GLU A 333 -3.87 -11.78 -29.61
C GLU A 333 -5.29 -11.23 -29.82
N ASN A 334 -6.25 -11.62 -28.96
CA ASN A 334 -7.61 -11.10 -29.00
C ASN A 334 -7.66 -9.60 -28.71
N HIS A 335 -6.88 -9.12 -27.75
CA HIS A 335 -6.77 -7.70 -27.44
C HIS A 335 -6.19 -6.90 -28.62
N GLY A 336 -5.20 -7.46 -29.32
CA GLY A 336 -4.64 -6.84 -30.52
C GLY A 336 -5.66 -6.68 -31.63
N ARG A 337 -6.48 -7.72 -31.89
CA ARG A 337 -7.57 -7.64 -32.89
C ARG A 337 -8.58 -6.55 -32.55
N ALA A 338 -8.99 -6.46 -31.28
CA ALA A 338 -9.92 -5.40 -30.85
C ALA A 338 -9.35 -3.99 -31.04
N MET A 339 -8.02 -3.83 -30.92
CA MET A 339 -7.33 -2.55 -31.13
C MET A 339 -7.12 -2.21 -32.61
N ASP A 340 -6.92 -3.22 -33.46
CA ASP A 340 -6.95 -3.04 -34.92
C ASP A 340 -8.34 -2.54 -35.35
N ASP A 341 -9.42 -3.20 -34.88
CA ASP A 341 -10.80 -2.78 -35.17
C ASP A 341 -11.06 -1.34 -34.74
N ASP A 342 -10.70 -0.94 -33.52
CA ASP A 342 -10.88 0.43 -33.01
C ASP A 342 -10.07 1.47 -33.80
N SER A 343 -8.86 1.13 -34.24
CA SER A 343 -8.04 2.00 -35.07
C SER A 343 -8.68 2.24 -36.44
N GLU A 344 -9.18 1.17 -37.08
CA GLU A 344 -9.94 1.28 -38.32
C GLU A 344 -11.19 2.14 -38.15
N ARG A 345 -11.86 2.07 -36.97
CA ARG A 345 -13.04 2.91 -36.68
C ARG A 345 -12.77 4.40 -36.50
N ARG A 346 -11.52 4.80 -36.29
CA ARG A 346 -11.16 6.20 -36.06
C ARG A 346 -10.56 6.86 -37.29
N ASN A 347 -10.23 6.06 -38.30
CA ASN A 347 -9.68 6.51 -39.57
C ASN A 347 -10.77 6.78 -40.63
N TRP A 348 -12.04 6.50 -40.32
CA TRP A 348 -13.21 6.95 -41.06
C TRP A 348 -13.83 8.20 -40.44
#